data_AF-Q8GUX4-F1
#
_entry.id   AF-Q8GUX4-F1
#
_cell.length_a   1.000
_cell.length_b   1.000
_cell.length_c   1.000
_cell.angle_alpha   90.00
_cell.angle_beta   90.00
_cell.angle_gamma   90.00
#
_symmetry.space_group_name_H-M   'P 1'
#
loop_
_entity.id
_entity.type
_entity.pdbx_description
1 polymer ?
#
loop_
_entity_poly.entity_id
_entity_poly.type
_entity_poly.pdbx_seq_one_letter_code
_entity_poly.pdbx_strand_id
1 'polypeptide(L)' 'LKPDIKRGSFTQKEERTIIQLHAILGNRWSVIASQ' A
#
# COMPACT_ATOMS: atom_id res chain seq x y z
N LEU A 1 -6.43 -4.41 -19.47
CA LEU A 1 -6.27 -3.67 -18.20
C LEU A 1 -7.06 -4.43 -17.14
N LYS A 2 -6.43 -4.96 -16.09
CA LYS A 2 -7.13 -5.78 -15.07
C LYS A 2 -8.22 -4.94 -14.38
N PRO A 3 -9.48 -5.40 -14.35
CA PRO A 3 -10.60 -4.66 -13.77
C PRO A 3 -10.56 -4.61 -12.23
N ASP A 4 -9.81 -5.50 -11.57
CA ASP A 4 -9.77 -5.61 -10.10
C ASP A 4 -8.82 -4.61 -9.41
N ILE A 5 -8.13 -3.76 -10.18
CA ILE A 5 -7.26 -2.73 -9.61
C ILE A 5 -8.15 -1.57 -9.15
N LYS A 6 -8.22 -1.35 -7.83
CA LYS A 6 -8.89 -0.18 -7.27
C LYS A 6 -8.17 1.08 -7.75
N ARG A 7 -8.79 1.79 -8.69
CA ARG A 7 -8.36 3.10 -9.18
C ARG A 7 -9.08 4.16 -8.36
N GLY A 8 -8.57 4.42 -7.16
CA GLY A 8 -9.07 5.46 -6.26
C GLY A 8 -7.93 5.94 -5.36
N SER A 9 -8.12 7.08 -4.72
CA SER A 9 -7.20 7.56 -3.69
C SER A 9 -7.16 6.60 -2.51
N PHE A 10 -5.99 6.48 -1.87
CA PHE A 10 -5.91 5.78 -0.60
C PHE A 10 -6.77 6.48 0.45
N THR A 11 -7.45 5.69 1.27
CA THR A 11 -8.07 6.20 2.49
C THR A 11 -6.97 6.58 3.49
N GLN A 12 -7.28 7.51 4.40
CA GLN A 12 -6.32 7.94 5.43
C GLN A 12 -5.79 6.78 6.28
N LYS A 13 -6.57 5.71 6.43
CA LYS A 13 -6.15 4.49 7.12
C LYS A 13 -5.11 3.72 6.30
N GLU A 14 -5.36 3.51 5.01
CA GLU A 14 -4.41 2.84 4.11
C GLU A 14 -3.10 3.60 4.03
N GLU A 15 -3.16 4.93 3.95
CA GLU A 15 -1.97 5.77 3.89
C GLU A 15 -1.11 5.65 5.16
N ARG A 16 -1.74 5.65 6.34
CA ARG A 16 -1.03 5.39 7.61
C ARG A 16 -0.39 4.01 7.65
N THR A 17 -1.11 2.98 7.20
CA THR A 17 -0.57 1.62 7.14
C THR A 17 0.63 1.54 6.18
N ILE A 18 0.54 2.17 5.01
CA ILE A 18 1.63 2.23 4.03
C ILE A 18 2.86 2.90 4.64
N ILE A 19 2.69 4.04 5.33
CA ILE A 19 3.79 4.74 6.00
C ILE A 19 4.41 3.89 7.12
N GLN A 20 3.59 3.22 7.93
CA GLN A 20 4.08 2.34 9.00
C GLN A 20 4.84 1.14 8.44
N LEU A 21 4.30 0.48 7.43
CA LEU A 21 4.94 -0.66 6.78
C LEU A 21 6.23 -0.24 6.07
N HIS A 22 6.26 0.93 5.44
CA HIS A 22 7.47 1.49 4.83
C HIS A 22 8.54 1.82 5.88
N ALA A 23 8.15 2.36 7.03
CA ALA A 23 9.08 2.60 8.13
C ALA A 23 9.71 1.30 8.69
N ILE A 24 8.96 0.20 8.67
CA ILE A 24 9.42 -1.11 9.18
C ILE A 24 10.21 -1.89 8.12
N LEU A 25 9.71 -1.94 6.89
CA LEU A 25 10.21 -2.82 5.81
C LEU A 25 11.13 -2.09 4.82
N GLY A 26 11.14 -0.76 4.83
CA GLY A 26 11.85 0.08 3.87
C GLY A 26 11.24 0.01 2.47
N ASN A 27 12.09 0.12 1.44
CA ASN A 27 11.69 0.12 0.02
C ASN A 27 11.29 -1.28 -0.52
N ARG A 28 10.54 -2.06 0.25
CA ARG A 28 10.05 -3.42 -0.12
C ARG A 28 8.58 -3.38 -0.53
N TRP A 29 8.27 -2.61 -1.56
CA TRP A 29 6.89 -2.35 -2.01
C TRP A 29 6.09 -3.62 -2.39
N SER A 30 6.74 -4.67 -2.89
CA SER A 30 6.07 -5.94 -3.17
C SER A 30 5.51 -6.61 -1.92
N VAL A 31 6.22 -6.50 -0.79
CA VAL A 31 5.78 -7.04 0.51
C VAL A 31 4.69 -6.17 1.09
N ILE A 32 4.85 -4.84 1.03
CA ILE A 32 3.84 -3.87 1.50
C ILE A 32 2.51 -4.06 0.75
N ALA A 33 2.56 -4.28 -0.57
CA ALA A 33 1.38 -4.50 -1.40
C ALA A 33 0.74 -5.89 -1.23
N SER A 34 1.43 -6.84 -0.58
CA SER A 34 0.91 -8.19 -0.31
C SER A 34 0.30 -8.32 1.08
N GLN A 35 0.34 -7.26 1.89
CA GLN A 35 -0.11 -7.24 3.28
C GLN A 35 -1.56 -6.78 3.42
#